data_AF-A0A059KU14-F1
#
_entry.id   AF-A0A059KU14-F1
#
_cell.length_a   1.000
_cell.length_b   1.000
_cell.length_c   1.000
_cell.angle_alpha   90.00
_cell.angle_beta   90.00
_cell.angle_gamma   90.00
#
_symmetry.space_group_name_H-M   'P 1'
#
loop_
_entity.id
_entity.type
_entity.pdbx_description
1 polymer ?
#
loop_
_entity_poly.entity_id
_entity_poly.type
_entity_poly.pdbx_seq_one_letter_code
_entity_poly.pdbx_strand_id
1 'polypeptide(L)'
;MVYGSVCSGIEAATMAWHPLGMRATWFAEIEPFPCAVLAHHYPKTPNLGDMTKLGALVLAGKIEAPDVLVGGTPCQAFSVAGMRQGLLDPRGALTIKYVELADATDYVRASLRKPPCVIVWENVPGVLSDKGNAFGCFLGALAGEDCELQPSGKRWPDAGCVYGPKRTIAWRVLDAQYFGLAQRRRRVFVIASARDGFDPTEVLFEREGTRRDSPPGREEKSALHPTLTAQGGGSLDDREAYILESQGIRRTSVTEWERCQGFPDNYTLIPWRDKRAEESPDGPRYKAIGNSKAVPIVKWIGRRIIFQLN
;
A
#
# COMPACT_ATOMS: atom_id res chain seq x y z
N MET A 1 10.40 7.73 -14.83
CA MET A 1 10.11 6.48 -14.10
C MET A 1 8.60 6.20 -14.18
N VAL A 2 8.22 4.98 -14.53
CA VAL A 2 6.82 4.57 -14.61
C VAL A 2 6.48 3.51 -13.58
N TYR A 3 5.22 3.47 -13.13
CA TYR A 3 4.75 2.45 -12.20
C TYR A 3 3.44 1.81 -12.64
N GLY A 4 3.20 0.60 -12.14
CA GLY A 4 1.92 -0.09 -12.16
C GLY A 4 1.38 -0.18 -10.74
N SER A 5 0.08 0.05 -10.57
CA SER A 5 -0.60 0.01 -9.26
C SER A 5 -1.64 -1.10 -9.25
N VAL A 6 -1.63 -1.95 -8.24
CA VAL A 6 -2.63 -3.00 -8.03
C VAL A 6 -3.32 -2.85 -6.67
N CYS A 7 -4.59 -3.26 -6.58
CA CYS A 7 -5.45 -2.88 -5.47
C CYS A 7 -5.37 -1.36 -5.25
N SER A 8 -5.53 -0.62 -6.36
CA SER A 8 -5.21 0.81 -6.45
C SER A 8 -6.05 1.66 -5.49
N GLY A 9 -7.26 1.22 -5.17
CA GLY A 9 -8.22 1.97 -4.37
C GLY A 9 -8.47 3.33 -5.02
N ILE A 10 -8.38 4.39 -4.22
CA ILE A 10 -8.48 5.78 -4.69
C ILE A 10 -7.12 6.38 -5.07
N GLU A 11 -6.10 5.54 -5.21
CA GLU A 11 -4.80 5.83 -5.81
C GLU A 11 -3.98 6.90 -5.08
N ALA A 12 -3.66 6.59 -3.82
CA ALA A 12 -2.72 7.36 -3.00
C ALA A 12 -1.32 7.48 -3.64
N ALA A 13 -0.89 6.48 -4.42
CA ALA A 13 0.42 6.47 -5.05
C ALA A 13 0.52 7.53 -6.16
N THR A 14 -0.50 7.69 -7.01
CA THR A 14 -0.51 8.80 -7.99
C THR A 14 -0.52 10.16 -7.32
N MET A 15 -1.34 10.35 -6.28
CA MET A 15 -1.34 11.58 -5.50
C MET A 15 0.04 11.91 -4.91
N ALA A 16 0.77 10.89 -4.47
CA ALA A 16 2.10 11.03 -3.89
C ALA A 16 3.21 11.24 -4.93
N TRP A 17 3.17 10.50 -6.04
CA TRP A 17 4.32 10.31 -6.94
C TRP A 17 4.23 11.10 -8.24
N HIS A 18 3.04 11.48 -8.69
CA HIS A 18 2.90 12.32 -9.87
C HIS A 18 3.62 13.68 -9.73
N PRO A 19 3.54 14.38 -8.58
CA PRO A 19 4.34 15.59 -8.35
C PRO A 19 5.86 15.35 -8.29
N LEU A 20 6.30 14.10 -8.16
CA LEU A 20 7.72 13.71 -8.19
C LEU A 20 8.19 13.31 -9.61
N GLY A 21 7.33 13.42 -10.63
CA GLY A 21 7.64 13.06 -12.00
C GLY A 21 7.48 11.56 -12.34
N MET A 22 6.94 10.76 -11.43
CA MET A 22 6.59 9.37 -11.73
C MET A 22 5.19 9.29 -12.36
N ARG A 23 4.97 8.37 -13.30
CA ARG A 23 3.69 8.24 -13.99
C ARG A 23 3.13 6.83 -13.91
N ALA A 24 1.83 6.71 -13.61
CA ALA A 24 1.13 5.45 -13.71
C ALA A 24 0.99 5.04 -15.19
N THR A 25 1.30 3.78 -15.49
CA THR A 25 1.06 3.18 -16.81
C THR A 25 -0.28 2.47 -16.86
N TRP A 26 -0.68 1.88 -15.74
CA TRP A 26 -1.96 1.22 -15.56
C TRP A 26 -2.30 1.11 -14.06
N PHE A 27 -3.59 0.95 -13.79
CA PHE A 27 -4.16 0.64 -12.49
C PHE A 27 -4.83 -0.74 -12.52
N ALA A 28 -5.09 -1.31 -11.35
CA ALA A 28 -5.86 -2.53 -11.20
C ALA A 28 -6.75 -2.43 -9.95
N GLU A 29 -8.01 -2.13 -10.19
CA GLU A 29 -9.04 -1.98 -9.16
C GLU A 29 -10.34 -2.61 -9.65
N ILE A 30 -11.02 -3.32 -8.76
CA ILE A 30 -12.27 -4.05 -9.04
C ILE A 30 -13.45 -3.46 -8.28
N GLU A 31 -13.21 -2.71 -7.21
CA GLU A 31 -14.27 -2.18 -6.38
C GLU A 31 -14.95 -0.99 -7.09
N PRO A 32 -16.29 -1.02 -7.26
CA PRO A 32 -16.96 -0.09 -8.17
C PRO A 32 -16.74 1.39 -7.88
N PHE A 33 -16.76 1.81 -6.60
CA PHE A 33 -16.59 3.21 -6.24
C PHE A 33 -15.14 3.70 -6.45
N PRO A 34 -14.10 3.01 -5.94
CA PRO A 34 -12.72 3.28 -6.33
C PRO A 34 -12.49 3.35 -7.84
N CYS A 35 -13.03 2.42 -8.63
CA CYS A 35 -12.95 2.47 -10.10
C CYS A 35 -13.48 3.80 -10.67
N ALA A 36 -14.60 4.32 -10.15
CA ALA A 36 -15.14 5.61 -10.58
C ALA A 36 -14.24 6.78 -10.18
N VAL A 37 -13.60 6.73 -9.00
CA VAL A 37 -12.61 7.73 -8.57
C VAL A 37 -11.40 7.74 -9.51
N LEU A 38 -10.91 6.56 -9.90
CA LEU A 38 -9.82 6.46 -10.88
C LEU A 38 -10.23 7.03 -12.24
N ALA A 39 -11.41 6.70 -12.73
CA ALA A 39 -11.91 7.20 -14.01
C ALA A 39 -12.11 8.73 -14.00
N HIS A 40 -12.53 9.30 -12.87
CA HIS A 40 -12.74 10.74 -12.71
C HIS A 40 -11.41 11.52 -12.72
N HIS A 41 -10.43 11.11 -11.91
CA HIS A 41 -9.17 11.85 -11.75
C HIS A 41 -8.12 11.51 -12.80
N TYR A 42 -8.14 10.28 -13.32
CA TYR A 42 -7.09 9.75 -14.18
C TYR A 42 -7.67 9.07 -15.44
N PRO A 43 -8.51 9.76 -16.23
CA PRO A 43 -9.21 9.16 -17.37
C PRO A 43 -8.28 8.63 -18.48
N LYS A 44 -7.02 9.08 -18.49
CA LYS A 44 -5.99 8.65 -19.46
C LYS A 44 -5.20 7.41 -19.02
N THR A 45 -5.33 6.98 -17.76
CA THR A 45 -4.64 5.80 -17.25
C THR A 45 -5.61 4.63 -17.23
N PRO A 46 -5.33 3.52 -17.94
CA PRO A 46 -6.24 2.39 -18.00
C PRO A 46 -6.34 1.70 -16.63
N ASN A 47 -7.57 1.44 -16.17
CA ASN A 47 -7.82 0.46 -15.11
C ASN A 47 -8.03 -0.91 -15.75
N LEU A 48 -7.14 -1.86 -15.45
CA LEU A 48 -7.12 -3.21 -15.99
C LEU A 48 -8.01 -4.18 -15.21
N GLY A 49 -8.59 -3.75 -14.09
CA GLY A 49 -9.50 -4.55 -13.29
C GLY A 49 -8.80 -5.59 -12.43
N ASP A 50 -9.12 -6.86 -12.66
CA ASP A 50 -8.70 -8.00 -11.85
C ASP A 50 -7.17 -8.23 -11.91
N MET A 51 -6.48 -7.93 -10.80
CA MET A 51 -5.03 -8.05 -10.70
C MET A 51 -4.50 -9.48 -10.95
N THR A 52 -5.33 -10.51 -10.75
CA THR A 52 -4.91 -11.91 -10.90
C THR A 52 -4.54 -12.28 -12.33
N LYS A 53 -4.98 -11.47 -13.30
CA LYS A 53 -4.74 -11.68 -14.74
C LYS A 53 -3.51 -10.95 -15.25
N LEU A 54 -2.96 -10.01 -14.49
CA LEU A 54 -1.96 -9.07 -15.00
C LEU A 54 -0.62 -9.73 -15.29
N GLY A 55 -0.20 -10.75 -14.52
CA GLY A 55 1.04 -11.47 -14.78
C GLY A 55 1.05 -12.05 -16.21
N ALA A 56 -0.05 -12.68 -16.63
CA ALA A 56 -0.20 -13.19 -17.99
C ALA A 56 -0.22 -12.08 -19.05
N LEU A 57 -0.84 -10.92 -18.76
CA LEU A 57 -0.86 -9.78 -19.68
C LEU A 57 0.53 -9.16 -19.85
N VAL A 58 1.32 -9.04 -18.78
CA VAL A 58 2.71 -8.56 -18.83
C VAL A 58 3.55 -9.53 -19.66
N LEU A 59 3.49 -10.83 -19.38
CA LEU A 59 4.23 -11.87 -20.12
C LEU A 59 3.88 -11.87 -21.62
N ALA A 60 2.61 -11.63 -21.95
CA ALA A 60 2.14 -11.53 -23.33
C ALA A 60 2.48 -10.19 -24.01
N GLY A 61 3.15 -9.26 -23.33
CA GLY A 61 3.47 -7.92 -23.83
C GLY A 61 2.25 -7.03 -24.06
N LYS A 62 1.09 -7.38 -23.50
CA LYS A 62 -0.17 -6.64 -23.67
C LYS A 62 -0.26 -5.40 -22.78
N ILE A 63 0.50 -5.38 -21.69
CA ILE A 63 0.63 -4.24 -20.78
C ILE A 63 2.10 -4.01 -20.45
N GLU A 64 2.46 -2.76 -20.15
CA GLU A 64 3.84 -2.38 -19.88
C GLU A 64 4.36 -2.99 -18.57
N ALA A 65 5.61 -3.48 -18.58
CA ALA A 65 6.33 -3.93 -17.39
C ALA A 65 6.99 -2.73 -16.67
N PRO A 66 6.43 -2.24 -15.54
CA PRO A 66 6.80 -0.94 -14.98
C PRO A 66 8.15 -0.93 -14.27
N ASP A 67 8.71 0.27 -13.99
CA ASP A 67 9.92 0.41 -13.16
C ASP A 67 9.63 0.14 -11.68
N VAL A 68 8.41 0.45 -11.24
CA VAL A 68 7.94 0.23 -9.87
C VAL A 68 6.59 -0.48 -9.90
N LEU A 69 6.41 -1.50 -9.07
CA LEU A 69 5.12 -2.15 -8.84
C LEU A 69 4.64 -1.81 -7.43
N VAL A 70 3.51 -1.12 -7.31
CA VAL A 70 2.94 -0.71 -6.02
C VAL A 70 1.62 -1.41 -5.75
N GLY A 71 1.38 -1.84 -4.52
CA GLY A 71 0.08 -2.40 -4.14
C GLY A 71 -0.09 -2.63 -2.65
N GLY A 72 -1.30 -2.97 -2.26
CA GLY A 72 -1.61 -3.45 -0.91
C GLY A 72 -2.70 -4.50 -1.02
N THR A 73 -2.30 -5.78 -1.05
CA THR A 73 -3.25 -6.88 -1.22
C THR A 73 -4.08 -7.07 0.04
N PRO A 74 -5.37 -7.43 -0.07
CA PRO A 74 -6.19 -7.76 1.10
C PRO A 74 -5.51 -8.81 2.00
N CYS A 75 -5.49 -8.53 3.31
CA CYS A 75 -4.78 -9.35 4.30
C CYS A 75 -5.50 -10.68 4.55
N GLN A 76 -5.06 -11.76 3.90
CA GLN A 76 -5.56 -13.12 4.12
C GLN A 76 -4.38 -14.11 4.18
N ALA A 77 -4.52 -15.19 4.95
CA ALA A 77 -3.47 -16.17 5.19
C ALA A 77 -3.20 -17.05 3.96
N PHE A 78 -1.94 -17.44 3.72
CA PHE A 78 -1.52 -18.36 2.63
C PHE A 78 -0.14 -19.00 2.92
N SER A 79 0.25 -20.02 2.13
CA SER A 79 1.51 -20.78 2.28
C SER A 79 2.43 -20.72 1.04
N VAL A 80 3.74 -20.99 1.17
CA VAL A 80 4.69 -21.05 0.02
C VAL A 80 4.42 -22.25 -0.89
N ALA A 81 4.10 -23.41 -0.31
CA ALA A 81 3.69 -24.57 -1.10
C ALA A 81 2.42 -24.29 -1.94
N GLY A 82 1.48 -23.52 -1.39
CA GLY A 82 0.30 -23.04 -2.12
C GLY A 82 0.64 -22.10 -3.30
N MET A 83 1.75 -21.36 -3.23
CA MET A 83 2.26 -20.54 -4.34
C MET A 83 2.77 -21.37 -5.51
N ARG A 84 3.46 -22.48 -5.21
CA ARG A 84 4.03 -23.37 -6.23
C ARG A 84 2.96 -24.22 -6.92
N GLN A 85 1.94 -24.62 -6.18
CA GLN A 85 0.86 -25.47 -6.71
C GLN A 85 -0.29 -24.68 -7.35
N GLY A 86 -0.33 -23.35 -7.19
CA GLY A 86 -1.31 -22.49 -7.85
C GLY A 86 -2.78 -22.84 -7.54
N LEU A 87 -3.12 -23.33 -6.33
CA LEU A 87 -4.42 -23.98 -6.09
C LEU A 87 -5.17 -23.58 -4.79
N LEU A 88 -6.46 -23.31 -5.01
CA LEU A 88 -7.70 -23.62 -4.26
C LEU A 88 -8.30 -22.68 -3.20
N ASP A 89 -7.58 -21.74 -2.58
CA ASP A 89 -8.25 -20.70 -1.76
C ASP A 89 -8.33 -19.37 -2.54
N PRO A 90 -9.53 -18.93 -2.97
CA PRO A 90 -9.69 -17.68 -3.73
C PRO A 90 -9.25 -16.42 -2.97
N ARG A 91 -8.98 -16.54 -1.66
CA ARG A 91 -8.66 -15.45 -0.74
C ARG A 91 -7.16 -15.33 -0.40
N GLY A 92 -6.46 -16.45 -0.20
CA GLY A 92 -4.99 -16.51 -0.11
C GLY A 92 -4.27 -16.25 -1.43
N ALA A 93 -4.99 -16.27 -2.56
CA ALA A 93 -4.47 -16.16 -3.92
C ALA A 93 -3.84 -14.79 -4.27
N LEU A 94 -4.27 -13.68 -3.67
CA LEU A 94 -3.91 -12.35 -4.19
C LEU A 94 -2.44 -11.97 -3.95
N THR A 95 -1.88 -12.31 -2.79
CA THR A 95 -0.45 -12.04 -2.52
C THR A 95 0.44 -12.94 -3.38
N ILE A 96 0.00 -14.16 -3.67
CA ILE A 96 0.65 -15.06 -4.62
C ILE A 96 0.65 -14.44 -6.02
N LYS A 97 -0.51 -13.96 -6.49
CA LYS A 97 -0.64 -13.27 -7.77
C LYS A 97 0.18 -11.99 -7.85
N TYR A 98 0.37 -11.31 -6.72
CA TYR A 98 1.28 -10.16 -6.64
C TYR A 98 2.74 -10.56 -6.88
N VAL A 99 3.21 -11.64 -6.26
CA VAL A 99 4.57 -12.17 -6.50
C VAL A 99 4.73 -12.68 -7.93
N GLU A 100 3.75 -13.42 -8.46
CA GLU A 100 3.73 -13.85 -9.86
C GLU A 100 3.81 -12.66 -10.83
N LEU A 101 3.09 -11.58 -10.55
CA LEU A 101 3.14 -10.35 -11.34
C LEU A 101 4.52 -9.67 -11.26
N ALA A 102 5.13 -9.63 -10.07
CA ALA A 102 6.48 -9.09 -9.90
C ALA A 102 7.52 -9.91 -10.67
N ASP A 103 7.42 -11.24 -10.62
CA ASP A 103 8.27 -12.17 -11.36
C ASP A 103 8.10 -12.04 -12.87
N ALA A 104 6.86 -11.97 -13.35
CA ALA A 104 6.54 -11.70 -14.75
C ALA A 104 7.11 -10.35 -15.22
N THR A 105 7.00 -9.33 -14.37
CA THR A 105 7.53 -7.99 -14.66
C THR A 105 9.05 -8.03 -14.79
N ASP A 106 9.75 -8.64 -13.85
CA ASP A 106 11.21 -8.76 -13.91
C ASP A 106 11.68 -9.59 -15.12
N TYR A 107 10.98 -10.68 -15.43
CA TYR A 107 11.26 -11.50 -16.62
C TYR A 107 11.17 -10.69 -17.92
N VAL A 108 10.08 -9.94 -18.11
CA VAL A 108 9.89 -9.09 -19.30
C VAL A 108 10.87 -7.92 -19.32
N ARG A 109 11.20 -7.34 -18.16
CA ARG A 109 12.20 -6.27 -18.11
C ARG A 109 13.58 -6.78 -18.49
N ALA A 110 13.97 -7.96 -18.01
CA ALA A 110 15.23 -8.60 -18.36
C ALA A 110 15.31 -8.88 -19.88
N SER A 111 14.25 -9.40 -20.50
CA SER A 111 14.23 -9.64 -21.96
C SER A 111 14.37 -8.36 -22.79
N LEU A 112 13.94 -7.22 -22.22
CA LEU A 112 14.10 -5.89 -22.80
C LEU A 112 15.38 -5.16 -22.36
N ARG A 113 16.30 -5.85 -21.65
CA ARG A 113 17.53 -5.28 -21.06
C ARG A 113 17.28 -4.07 -20.15
N LYS A 114 16.13 -4.04 -19.47
CA LYS A 114 15.78 -3.04 -18.46
C LYS A 114 16.12 -3.58 -17.06
N PRO A 115 16.54 -2.72 -16.11
CA PRO A 115 16.81 -3.15 -14.74
C PRO A 115 15.53 -3.69 -14.06
N PRO A 116 15.62 -4.65 -13.13
CA PRO A 116 14.46 -5.19 -12.40
C PRO A 116 13.56 -4.11 -11.78
N CYS A 117 12.29 -4.44 -11.60
CA CYS A 117 11.31 -3.56 -10.98
C CYS A 117 11.56 -3.43 -9.46
N VAL A 118 11.22 -2.26 -8.93
CA VAL A 118 11.16 -2.03 -7.48
C VAL A 118 9.74 -2.32 -7.00
N ILE A 119 9.62 -3.16 -5.99
CA ILE A 119 8.35 -3.57 -5.41
C ILE A 119 8.06 -2.70 -4.19
N VAL A 120 6.85 -2.17 -4.10
CA VAL A 120 6.33 -1.43 -2.94
C VAL A 120 5.02 -2.05 -2.49
N TRP A 121 5.05 -2.74 -1.36
CA TRP A 121 3.87 -3.40 -0.81
C TRP A 121 3.52 -2.84 0.56
N GLU A 122 2.24 -2.61 0.82
CA GLU A 122 1.73 -2.08 2.09
C GLU A 122 0.66 -3.00 2.68
N ASN A 123 0.66 -3.16 4.01
CA ASN A 123 -0.37 -3.90 4.71
C ASN A 123 -0.52 -3.48 6.18
N VAL A 124 -1.54 -4.02 6.86
CA VAL A 124 -1.74 -3.82 8.30
C VAL A 124 -0.69 -4.58 9.12
N PRO A 125 -0.26 -4.05 10.29
CA PRO A 125 0.74 -4.71 11.14
C PRO A 125 0.34 -6.11 11.61
N GLY A 126 -0.96 -6.45 11.59
CA GLY A 126 -1.45 -7.78 11.96
C GLY A 126 -0.81 -8.92 11.16
N VAL A 127 -0.36 -8.66 9.92
CA VAL A 127 0.33 -9.66 9.08
C VAL A 127 1.64 -10.15 9.71
N LEU A 128 2.30 -9.33 10.53
CA LEU A 128 3.55 -9.67 11.23
C LEU A 128 3.36 -10.68 12.37
N SER A 129 2.11 -10.88 12.82
CA SER A 129 1.72 -11.76 13.92
C SER A 129 0.73 -12.83 13.50
N ASP A 130 0.56 -13.05 12.19
CA ASP A 130 -0.33 -14.07 11.66
C ASP A 130 0.12 -15.48 12.10
N LYS A 131 -0.82 -16.29 12.59
CA LYS A 131 -0.53 -17.64 13.09
C LYS A 131 -0.12 -18.61 11.97
N GLY A 132 -0.57 -18.35 10.74
CA GLY A 132 -0.21 -19.14 9.56
C GLY A 132 1.11 -18.74 8.92
N ASN A 133 1.84 -17.77 9.50
CA ASN A 133 3.08 -17.23 8.95
C ASN A 133 2.96 -16.77 7.48
N ALA A 134 1.82 -16.19 7.10
CA ALA A 134 1.59 -15.71 5.75
C ALA A 134 2.64 -14.66 5.31
N PHE A 135 3.13 -13.85 6.26
CA PHE A 135 4.22 -12.91 5.99
C PHE A 135 5.54 -13.62 5.67
N GLY A 136 5.89 -14.67 6.41
CA GLY A 136 7.08 -15.48 6.10
C GLY A 136 6.98 -16.17 4.74
N CYS A 137 5.78 -16.58 4.36
CA CYS A 137 5.52 -17.09 3.03
C CYS A 137 5.75 -16.02 1.96
N PHE A 138 5.16 -14.83 2.14
CA PHE A 138 5.36 -13.69 1.25
C PHE A 138 6.84 -13.35 1.05
N LEU A 139 7.59 -13.24 2.17
CA LEU A 139 9.01 -12.93 2.14
C LEU A 139 9.81 -14.03 1.42
N GLY A 140 9.54 -15.30 1.71
CA GLY A 140 10.20 -16.43 1.05
C GLY A 140 10.01 -16.40 -0.47
N ALA A 141 8.78 -16.19 -0.94
CA ALA A 141 8.52 -16.14 -2.38
C ALA A 141 9.11 -14.91 -3.06
N LEU A 142 9.07 -13.72 -2.44
CA LEU A 142 9.75 -12.54 -2.97
C LEU A 142 11.27 -12.73 -3.04
N ALA A 143 11.84 -13.34 -1.98
CA ALA A 143 13.26 -13.60 -1.83
C ALA A 143 13.75 -14.66 -2.83
N GLY A 144 12.85 -15.49 -3.35
CA GLY A 144 13.17 -16.61 -4.24
C GLY A 144 13.56 -17.89 -3.49
N GLU A 145 13.13 -18.02 -2.24
CA GLU A 145 13.41 -19.16 -1.39
C GLU A 145 12.48 -20.35 -1.68
N ASP A 146 12.92 -21.53 -1.23
CA ASP A 146 12.18 -22.77 -1.41
C ASP A 146 11.09 -23.03 -0.35
N CYS A 147 11.15 -22.31 0.77
CA CYS A 147 10.23 -22.45 1.89
C CYS A 147 9.86 -21.10 2.50
N GLU A 148 8.86 -21.08 3.38
CA GLU A 148 8.55 -19.91 4.17
C GLU A 148 9.71 -19.53 5.10
N LEU A 149 10.01 -18.24 5.14
CA LEU A 149 10.94 -17.73 6.14
C LEU A 149 10.28 -17.74 7.52
N GLN A 150 11.08 -17.88 8.56
CA GLN A 150 10.60 -17.92 9.94
C GLN A 150 11.01 -16.63 10.68
N PRO A 151 10.12 -16.08 11.52
CA PRO A 151 10.51 -14.98 12.41
C PRO A 151 11.55 -15.47 13.43
N SER A 152 12.42 -14.57 13.88
CA SER A 152 13.42 -14.87 14.93
C SER A 152 12.81 -15.10 16.32
N GLY A 153 11.51 -14.86 16.48
CA GLY A 153 10.77 -15.06 17.73
C GLY A 153 9.29 -15.36 17.48
N LYS A 154 8.43 -15.07 18.45
CA LYS A 154 6.98 -15.38 18.37
C LYS A 154 6.23 -14.64 17.26
N ARG A 155 6.77 -13.52 16.78
CA ARG A 155 6.22 -12.70 15.69
C ARG A 155 7.35 -12.06 14.91
N TRP A 156 7.06 -11.60 13.70
CA TRP A 156 8.00 -10.79 12.93
C TRP A 156 8.26 -9.44 13.62
N PRO A 157 9.51 -8.96 13.64
CA PRO A 157 9.83 -7.65 14.16
C PRO A 157 9.19 -6.55 13.31
N ASP A 158 9.00 -5.37 13.92
CA ASP A 158 8.41 -4.21 13.24
C ASP A 158 9.29 -3.68 12.10
N ALA A 159 10.56 -4.07 12.02
CA ALA A 159 11.44 -3.81 10.91
C ALA A 159 12.44 -4.95 10.72
N GLY A 160 12.89 -5.17 9.49
CA GLY A 160 13.91 -6.16 9.18
C GLY A 160 14.25 -6.20 7.70
N CYS A 161 15.22 -7.03 7.35
CA CYS A 161 15.64 -7.24 5.97
C CYS A 161 15.99 -8.71 5.72
N VAL A 162 15.88 -9.12 4.46
CA VAL A 162 16.23 -10.45 3.95
C VAL A 162 17.00 -10.24 2.65
N TYR A 163 18.13 -10.93 2.53
CA TYR A 163 18.93 -10.98 1.30
C TYR A 163 18.69 -12.35 0.67
N GLY A 164 17.69 -12.43 -0.21
CA GLY A 164 17.32 -13.66 -0.89
C GLY A 164 18.09 -13.89 -2.19
N PRO A 165 18.04 -15.11 -2.75
CA PRO A 165 18.68 -15.44 -4.03
C PRO A 165 18.10 -14.64 -5.23
N LYS A 166 16.86 -14.15 -5.12
CA LYS A 166 16.17 -13.42 -6.20
C LYS A 166 16.07 -11.93 -5.92
N ARG A 167 15.69 -11.54 -4.70
CA ARG A 167 15.50 -10.13 -4.32
C ARG A 167 16.04 -9.87 -2.93
N THR A 168 16.60 -8.69 -2.76
CA THR A 168 16.75 -8.08 -1.43
C THR A 168 15.40 -7.52 -1.01
N ILE A 169 15.06 -7.66 0.27
CA ILE A 169 13.80 -7.21 0.86
C ILE A 169 14.09 -6.45 2.14
N ALA A 170 13.40 -5.33 2.35
CA ALA A 170 13.32 -4.65 3.63
C ALA A 170 11.86 -4.40 3.99
N TRP A 171 11.53 -4.46 5.28
CA TRP A 171 10.24 -4.01 5.78
C TRP A 171 10.37 -3.12 7.01
N ARG A 172 9.38 -2.24 7.19
CA ARG A 172 9.26 -1.37 8.37
C ARG A 172 7.79 -1.02 8.62
N VAL A 173 7.38 -1.03 9.88
CA VAL A 173 6.13 -0.44 10.33
C VAL A 173 6.33 1.07 10.46
N LEU A 174 5.58 1.83 9.67
CA LEU A 174 5.55 3.29 9.72
C LEU A 174 4.20 3.75 10.27
N ASP A 175 4.23 4.82 11.06
CA ASP A 175 3.04 5.45 11.62
C ASP A 175 2.84 6.85 11.03
N ALA A 176 1.69 7.06 10.40
CA ALA A 176 1.34 8.30 9.71
C ALA A 176 1.48 9.57 10.59
N GLN A 177 1.38 9.43 11.91
CA GLN A 177 1.56 10.56 12.83
C GLN A 177 2.92 11.26 12.66
N TYR A 178 3.96 10.51 12.27
CA TYR A 178 5.32 11.04 12.09
C TYR A 178 5.57 11.57 10.68
N PHE A 179 4.54 11.56 9.82
CA PHE A 179 4.59 12.01 8.43
C PHE A 179 3.62 13.17 8.18
N GLY A 180 3.30 13.93 9.23
CA GLY A 180 2.49 15.15 9.13
C GLY A 180 0.97 14.91 9.12
N LEU A 181 0.50 13.72 9.49
CA LEU A 181 -0.94 13.44 9.61
C LEU A 181 -1.36 13.35 11.07
N ALA A 182 -2.48 13.97 11.43
CA ALA A 182 -3.05 13.89 12.78
C ALA A 182 -3.80 12.54 13.02
N GLN A 183 -3.21 11.41 12.61
CA GLN A 183 -3.81 10.08 12.67
C GLN A 183 -2.79 9.04 13.15
N ARG A 184 -3.15 8.22 14.14
CA ARG A 184 -2.40 7.01 14.50
C ARG A 184 -2.74 5.91 13.50
N ARG A 185 -1.93 5.77 12.44
CA ARG A 185 -2.13 4.80 11.35
C ARG A 185 -0.83 4.06 11.10
N ARG A 186 -0.63 2.97 11.84
CA ARG A 186 0.50 2.05 11.66
C ARG A 186 0.24 1.12 10.49
N ARG A 187 1.18 1.04 9.56
CA ARG A 187 1.19 0.09 8.43
C ARG A 187 2.59 -0.45 8.21
N VAL A 188 2.68 -1.73 7.86
CA VAL A 188 3.94 -2.32 7.40
C VAL A 188 4.11 -2.00 5.92
N PHE A 189 5.28 -1.50 5.57
CA PHE A 189 5.71 -1.34 4.19
C PHE A 189 6.84 -2.31 3.91
N VAL A 190 6.81 -2.93 2.74
CA VAL A 190 7.83 -3.82 2.21
C VAL A 190 8.36 -3.21 0.92
N ILE A 191 9.69 -3.09 0.84
CA ILE A 191 10.41 -2.75 -0.38
C ILE A 191 11.21 -3.98 -0.79
N ALA A 192 11.10 -4.41 -2.05
CA ALA A 192 11.88 -5.51 -2.58
C ALA A 192 12.38 -5.21 -4.00
N SER A 193 13.57 -5.69 -4.34
CA SER A 193 14.15 -5.50 -5.67
C SER A 193 15.29 -6.48 -5.94
N ALA A 194 15.43 -6.89 -7.20
CA ALA A 194 16.60 -7.61 -7.72
C ALA A 194 17.61 -6.67 -8.39
N ARG A 195 17.36 -5.35 -8.38
CA ARG A 195 18.12 -4.37 -9.15
C ARG A 195 19.51 -4.14 -8.53
N ASP A 196 20.55 -4.28 -9.34
CA ASP A 196 21.92 -3.93 -8.96
C ASP A 196 22.03 -2.45 -8.55
N GLY A 197 22.75 -2.20 -7.46
CA GLY A 197 22.96 -0.85 -6.93
C GLY A 197 21.76 -0.23 -6.20
N PHE A 198 20.67 -0.98 -6.01
CA PHE A 198 19.51 -0.53 -5.24
C PHE A 198 19.39 -1.33 -3.93
N ASP A 199 19.38 -0.63 -2.80
CA ASP A 199 19.23 -1.22 -1.47
C ASP A 199 17.86 -0.85 -0.86
N PRO A 200 16.93 -1.83 -0.73
CA PRO A 200 15.65 -1.63 -0.04
C PRO A 200 15.77 -1.07 1.39
N THR A 201 16.87 -1.35 2.10
CA THR A 201 17.09 -0.84 3.45
C THR A 201 17.30 0.68 3.44
N GLU A 202 17.97 1.21 2.41
CA GLU A 202 18.15 2.66 2.22
C GLU A 202 16.84 3.36 1.83
N VAL A 203 15.79 2.62 1.43
CA VAL A 203 14.44 3.22 1.26
C VAL A 203 13.71 3.34 2.58
N LEU A 204 13.76 2.32 3.45
CA LEU A 204 12.92 2.27 4.65
C LEU A 204 13.61 2.70 5.94
N PHE A 205 14.94 2.58 6.04
CA PHE A 205 15.67 2.85 7.27
C PHE A 205 16.34 4.22 7.24
N GLU A 206 16.25 4.93 8.35
CA GLU A 206 16.95 6.19 8.56
C GLU A 206 18.23 5.87 9.35
N ARG A 207 19.39 5.95 8.69
CA ARG A 207 20.70 5.68 9.32
C ARG A 207 21.24 6.89 10.09
N GLU A 208 20.80 8.09 9.72
CA GLU A 208 21.13 9.34 10.43
C GLU A 208 20.17 9.55 11.61
N GLY A 209 20.60 9.15 12.80
CA GLY A 209 19.90 9.46 14.04
C GLY A 209 20.33 10.82 14.58
N THR A 210 19.38 11.65 15.02
CA THR A 210 19.68 12.74 15.94
C THR A 210 20.11 12.15 17.30
N ARG A 211 21.07 12.78 17.99
CA ARG A 211 21.42 12.41 19.38
C ARG A 211 20.14 12.32 20.21
N ARG A 212 19.96 11.21 20.93
CA ARG A 212 18.83 10.96 21.84
C ARG A 212 18.95 11.75 23.14
N ASP A 213 19.31 13.03 23.07
CA ASP A 213 19.28 13.97 24.19
C ASP A 213 17.92 14.69 24.22
N SER A 214 16.83 13.92 24.22
CA SER A 214 15.49 14.47 24.36
C SER A 214 15.10 14.44 25.83
N PRO A 215 14.77 15.59 26.46
CA PRO A 215 14.29 15.60 27.84
C PRO A 215 13.01 14.76 27.97
N PRO A 216 12.75 14.14 29.13
CA PRO A 216 11.54 13.34 29.33
C PRO A 216 10.30 14.21 29.14
N GLY A 217 9.53 13.94 28.08
CA GLY A 217 8.29 14.66 27.78
C GLY A 217 7.21 14.32 28.80
N ARG A 218 6.84 15.30 29.62
CA ARG A 218 5.71 15.28 30.58
C ARG A 218 4.50 16.08 30.06
N GLU A 219 4.34 16.23 28.76
CA GLU A 219 3.15 16.88 28.20
C GLU A 219 2.04 15.85 27.96
N GLU A 220 0.81 16.23 28.32
CA GLU A 220 -0.40 15.50 27.94
C GLU A 220 -0.40 15.31 26.42
N LYS A 221 -0.33 14.06 25.98
CA LYS A 221 -0.46 13.73 24.55
C LYS A 221 -1.86 14.16 24.11
N SER A 222 -1.95 15.19 23.26
CA SER A 222 -3.20 15.54 22.59
C SER A 222 -3.81 14.27 21.97
N ALA A 223 -5.11 14.04 22.18
CA ALA A 223 -5.79 12.88 21.61
C ALA A 223 -5.71 12.93 20.07
N LEU A 224 -4.93 12.02 19.47
CA LEU A 224 -4.80 11.89 18.02
C LEU A 224 -5.95 11.04 17.47
N HIS A 225 -6.34 11.30 16.22
CA HIS A 225 -7.38 10.52 15.55
C HIS A 225 -6.98 9.03 15.46
N PRO A 226 -7.87 8.07 15.77
CA PRO A 226 -7.59 6.64 15.60
C PRO A 226 -7.45 6.27 14.11
N THR A 227 -6.93 5.07 13.82
CA THR A 227 -6.87 4.54 12.44
C THR A 227 -8.27 4.49 11.82
N LEU A 228 -8.44 5.15 10.68
CA LEU A 228 -9.69 5.07 9.89
C LEU A 228 -9.95 3.63 9.42
N THR A 229 -11.19 3.15 9.61
CA THR A 229 -11.62 1.79 9.23
C THR A 229 -12.70 1.82 8.15
N ALA A 230 -12.79 0.78 7.34
CA ALA A 230 -13.73 0.70 6.22
C ALA A 230 -15.21 0.50 6.62
N GLN A 231 -15.51 0.38 7.92
CA GLN A 231 -16.85 0.06 8.45
C GLN A 231 -17.65 1.28 8.92
N GLY A 232 -17.12 2.50 8.81
CA GLY A 232 -17.70 3.74 9.41
C GLY A 232 -18.98 4.30 8.76
N GLY A 233 -19.94 3.45 8.42
CA GLY A 233 -21.12 3.84 7.62
C GLY A 233 -22.47 3.32 8.10
N GLY A 234 -22.61 2.69 9.28
CA GLY A 234 -23.91 2.11 9.63
C GLY A 234 -24.13 1.48 11.00
N SER A 235 -23.17 1.50 11.92
CA SER A 235 -23.38 1.01 13.29
C SER A 235 -22.69 1.93 14.28
N LEU A 236 -23.34 2.23 15.41
CA LEU A 236 -22.68 2.82 16.58
C LEU A 236 -21.67 1.78 17.09
N ASP A 237 -20.45 1.79 16.55
CA ASP A 237 -19.33 1.00 17.04
C ASP A 237 -18.36 1.97 17.72
N ASP A 238 -17.85 1.60 18.90
CA ASP A 238 -16.94 2.41 19.76
C ASP A 238 -15.56 2.67 19.11
N ARG A 239 -15.42 2.32 17.82
CA ARG A 239 -14.24 2.52 16.98
C ARG A 239 -14.38 3.70 16.01
N GLU A 240 -15.57 4.29 15.91
CA GLU A 240 -15.79 5.50 15.12
C GLU A 240 -15.24 6.73 15.86
N ALA A 241 -14.61 7.64 15.10
CA ALA A 241 -14.08 8.87 15.67
C ALA A 241 -15.16 9.95 15.72
N TYR A 242 -15.43 10.41 16.94
CA TYR A 242 -16.37 11.48 17.23
C TYR A 242 -15.61 12.77 17.60
N ILE A 243 -16.20 13.91 17.22
CA ILE A 243 -15.72 15.24 17.58
C ILE A 243 -16.72 15.85 18.55
N LEU A 244 -16.21 16.36 19.67
CA LEU A 244 -16.98 17.19 20.60
C LEU A 244 -16.95 18.64 20.09
N GLU A 245 -18.13 19.16 19.77
CA GLU A 245 -18.36 20.56 19.41
C GLU A 245 -19.13 21.27 20.52
N SER A 246 -19.19 22.60 20.46
CA SER A 246 -19.91 23.42 21.44
C SER A 246 -21.40 23.07 21.57
N GLN A 247 -22.00 22.49 20.52
CA GLN A 247 -23.42 22.11 20.46
C GLN A 247 -23.67 20.60 20.67
N GLY A 248 -22.63 19.79 20.87
CA GLY A 248 -22.77 18.35 21.08
C GLY A 248 -21.68 17.50 20.43
N ILE A 249 -21.95 16.21 20.26
CA ILE A 249 -21.01 15.24 19.68
C ILE A 249 -21.46 14.92 18.26
N ARG A 250 -20.54 14.96 17.29
CA ARG A 250 -20.79 14.52 15.91
C ARG A 250 -19.75 13.51 15.43
N ARG A 251 -20.08 12.80 14.36
CA ARG A 251 -19.10 12.00 13.62
C ARG A 251 -18.16 12.91 12.83
N THR A 252 -16.95 12.41 12.60
CA THR A 252 -16.04 12.99 11.62
C THR A 252 -16.64 12.93 10.22
N SER A 253 -16.43 14.00 9.45
CA SER A 253 -16.90 14.17 8.08
C SER A 253 -15.97 13.48 7.07
N VAL A 254 -16.46 13.27 5.85
CA VAL A 254 -15.65 12.67 4.77
C VAL A 254 -14.42 13.53 4.47
N THR A 255 -14.56 14.85 4.44
CA THR A 255 -13.43 15.76 4.20
C THR A 255 -12.37 15.67 5.31
N GLU A 256 -12.79 15.51 6.57
CA GLU A 256 -11.85 15.25 7.67
C GLU A 256 -11.11 13.92 7.47
N TRP A 257 -11.77 12.88 6.97
CA TRP A 257 -11.13 11.60 6.64
C TRP A 257 -10.13 11.73 5.47
N GLU A 258 -10.48 12.48 4.43
CA GLU A 258 -9.59 12.78 3.29
C GLU A 258 -8.31 13.46 3.79
N ARG A 259 -8.45 14.52 4.60
CA ARG A 259 -7.33 15.23 5.23
C ARG A 259 -6.49 14.31 6.12
N CYS A 260 -7.13 13.46 6.94
CA CYS A 260 -6.44 12.51 7.81
C CYS A 260 -5.61 11.47 7.05
N GLN A 261 -5.89 11.22 5.76
CA GLN A 261 -5.10 10.36 4.88
C GLN A 261 -4.15 11.12 3.95
N GLY A 262 -4.20 12.47 3.98
CA GLY A 262 -3.38 13.36 3.15
C GLY A 262 -3.92 13.55 1.73
N PHE A 263 -5.22 13.31 1.50
CA PHE A 263 -5.89 13.68 0.27
C PHE A 263 -6.36 15.15 0.30
N PRO A 264 -6.47 15.82 -0.86
CA PRO A 264 -7.15 17.11 -0.96
C PRO A 264 -8.62 17.01 -0.55
N ASP A 265 -9.17 18.15 -0.13
CA ASP A 265 -10.60 18.25 0.19
C ASP A 265 -11.45 17.86 -1.02
N ASN A 266 -12.50 17.08 -0.75
CA ASN A 266 -13.48 16.60 -1.72
C ASN A 266 -12.90 15.70 -2.82
N TYR A 267 -11.72 15.10 -2.61
CA TYR A 267 -11.10 14.19 -3.57
C TYR A 267 -12.02 13.02 -3.97
N THR A 268 -12.85 12.53 -3.04
CA THR A 268 -13.83 11.47 -3.29
C THR A 268 -15.23 11.97 -3.63
N LEU A 269 -15.45 13.28 -3.70
CA LEU A 269 -16.73 13.88 -4.08
C LEU A 269 -16.87 13.87 -5.61
N ILE A 270 -17.24 12.72 -6.15
CA ILE A 270 -17.37 12.48 -7.59
C ILE A 270 -18.81 12.09 -7.96
N PRO A 271 -19.24 12.25 -9.22
CA PRO A 271 -20.48 11.65 -9.69
C PRO A 271 -20.47 10.12 -9.50
N TRP A 272 -21.57 9.56 -9.00
CA TRP A 272 -21.64 8.13 -8.67
C TRP A 272 -23.06 7.56 -8.84
N ARG A 273 -23.20 6.51 -9.66
CA ARG A 273 -24.48 5.82 -9.95
C ARG A 273 -25.63 6.80 -10.24
N ASP A 274 -25.45 7.58 -11.30
CA ASP A 274 -26.40 8.58 -11.80
C ASP A 274 -26.65 9.78 -10.87
N LYS A 275 -25.99 9.83 -9.71
CA LYS A 275 -26.00 10.99 -8.83
C LYS A 275 -24.89 11.96 -9.20
N ARG A 276 -25.19 13.26 -9.10
CA ARG A 276 -24.18 14.32 -9.22
C ARG A 276 -23.20 14.25 -8.04
N ALA A 277 -22.07 14.91 -8.17
CA ALA A 277 -21.00 14.85 -7.17
C ALA A 277 -21.49 15.29 -5.78
N GLU A 278 -22.32 16.34 -5.72
CA GLU A 278 -22.89 16.90 -4.49
C GLU A 278 -23.86 15.94 -3.78
N GLU A 279 -24.35 14.93 -4.51
CA GLU A 279 -25.29 13.91 -4.04
C GLU A 279 -24.59 12.55 -3.84
N SER A 280 -23.26 12.50 -3.97
CA SER A 280 -22.47 11.29 -3.76
C SER A 280 -22.62 10.80 -2.32
N PRO A 281 -23.01 9.53 -2.10
CA PRO A 281 -23.21 9.01 -0.76
C PRO A 281 -21.88 8.88 -0.01
N ASP A 282 -21.90 9.22 1.28
CA ASP A 282 -20.70 9.19 2.12
C ASP A 282 -20.18 7.78 2.42
N GLY A 283 -21.05 6.77 2.48
CA GLY A 283 -20.67 5.39 2.81
C GLY A 283 -19.54 4.83 1.93
N PRO A 284 -19.70 4.81 0.60
CA PRO A 284 -18.62 4.41 -0.33
C PRO A 284 -17.35 5.26 -0.20
N ARG A 285 -17.50 6.56 0.07
CA ARG A 285 -16.37 7.49 0.26
C ARG A 285 -15.56 7.12 1.50
N TYR A 286 -16.21 6.97 2.66
CA TYR A 286 -15.55 6.53 3.91
C TYR A 286 -14.85 5.19 3.74
N LYS A 287 -15.52 4.21 3.11
CA LYS A 287 -14.94 2.90 2.84
C LYS A 287 -13.64 3.01 2.03
N ALA A 288 -13.69 3.77 0.94
CA ALA A 288 -12.57 3.95 0.03
C ALA A 288 -11.39 4.69 0.70
N ILE A 289 -11.68 5.72 1.51
CA ILE A 289 -10.66 6.47 2.25
C ILE A 289 -10.03 5.59 3.35
N GLY A 290 -10.83 4.85 4.11
CA GLY A 290 -10.35 3.96 5.19
C GLY A 290 -9.41 2.87 4.69
N ASN A 291 -9.69 2.32 3.50
CA ASN A 291 -8.85 1.32 2.82
C ASN A 291 -7.64 1.93 2.08
N SER A 292 -7.55 3.25 1.97
CA SER A 292 -6.45 3.92 1.25
C SER A 292 -5.14 3.94 2.04
N LYS A 293 -4.06 4.40 1.39
CA LYS A 293 -2.74 4.58 2.00
C LYS A 293 -2.56 6.03 2.44
N ALA A 294 -1.74 6.24 3.48
CA ALA A 294 -1.36 7.59 3.91
C ALA A 294 -0.46 8.23 2.84
N VAL A 295 -0.97 9.22 2.11
CA VAL A 295 -0.29 9.87 0.98
C VAL A 295 1.12 10.37 1.36
N PRO A 296 1.35 11.00 2.54
CA PRO A 296 2.68 11.49 2.92
C PRO A 296 3.72 10.38 3.10
N ILE A 297 3.34 9.21 3.63
CA ILE A 297 4.25 8.07 3.74
C ILE A 297 4.63 7.57 2.35
N VAL A 298 3.63 7.39 1.47
CA VAL A 298 3.86 6.92 0.10
C VAL A 298 4.76 7.90 -0.66
N LYS A 299 4.58 9.21 -0.46
CA LYS A 299 5.44 10.26 -1.02
C LYS A 299 6.87 10.20 -0.50
N TRP A 300 7.04 9.97 0.80
CA TRP A 300 8.36 9.80 1.41
C TRP A 300 9.11 8.59 0.83
N ILE A 301 8.43 7.44 0.69
CA ILE A 301 8.98 6.24 0.04
C ILE A 301 9.38 6.55 -1.41
N GLY A 302 8.49 7.19 -2.18
CA GLY A 302 8.74 7.52 -3.59
C GLY A 302 9.98 8.40 -3.79
N ARG A 303 10.17 9.41 -2.94
CA ARG A 303 11.38 10.26 -2.97
C ARG A 303 12.66 9.46 -2.78
N ARG A 304 12.67 8.51 -1.84
CA ARG A 304 13.85 7.68 -1.54
C ARG A 304 14.13 6.65 -2.63
N ILE A 305 13.09 6.11 -3.26
CA ILE A 305 13.24 5.28 -4.46
C ILE A 305 13.88 6.10 -5.59
N ILE A 306 13.35 7.29 -5.88
CA ILE A 306 13.92 8.17 -6.92
C ILE A 306 15.37 8.53 -6.61
N PHE A 307 15.69 8.85 -5.36
CA PHE A 307 17.04 9.20 -4.94
C PHE A 307 18.07 8.09 -5.20
N GLN A 308 17.70 6.82 -5.02
CA GLN A 308 18.60 5.70 -5.31
C GLN A 308 18.68 5.32 -6.80
N LEU A 309 17.66 5.70 -7.59
CA LEU A 309 17.57 5.33 -8.99
C LEU A 309 18.09 6.40 -9.95
N ASN A 310 18.42 7.59 -9.43
CA ASN A 310 19.09 8.68 -10.13
C ASN A 310 20.59 8.67 -9.80
#